data_AF-A0A6J2UDK2-F1
#
_entry.id   AF-A0A6J2UDK2-F1
#
_cell.length_a   1.000
_cell.length_b   1.000
_cell.length_c   1.000
_cell.angle_alpha   90.00
_cell.angle_beta   90.00
_cell.angle_gamma   90.00
#
_symmetry.space_group_name_H-M   'P 1'
#
loop_
_entity.id
_entity.type
_entity.pdbx_description
1 polymer ?
#
loop_
_entity_poly.entity_id
_entity_poly.type
_entity_poly.pdbx_seq_one_letter_code
_entity_poly.pdbx_strand_id
1 'polypeptide(L)'
;MVRIKNRYIAVQIVPYTPTQTLRFSDQTLTKCLLQNVKKYYGVYGLGLLEHGFRVKYCNERTKIAIIRCLHRGQHFVSSMLPLITLARYVPSFELFIPEQPSFNAINSLLNTNDSS
;
A
#
# COMPACT_ATOMS: atom_id res chain seq x y z
N MET A 1 1.63 -5.64 31.97
CA MET A 1 1.69 -6.76 31.00
C MET A 1 1.88 -6.18 29.60
N VAL A 2 3.05 -6.35 28.97
CA VAL A 2 3.41 -5.67 27.70
C VAL A 2 3.44 -6.68 26.55
N ARG A 3 2.68 -6.42 25.49
CA ARG A 3 2.58 -7.28 24.28
C ARG A 3 2.91 -6.47 23.02
N ILE A 4 3.61 -7.08 22.05
CA ILE A 4 3.92 -6.44 20.76
C ILE A 4 2.64 -6.38 19.90
N LYS A 5 2.24 -5.17 19.47
CA LYS A 5 1.05 -4.96 18.63
C LYS A 5 1.39 -5.09 17.14
N ASN A 6 0.82 -6.12 16.51
CA ASN A 6 0.91 -6.34 15.06
C ASN A 6 -0.35 -5.83 14.36
N ARG A 7 -0.19 -5.34 13.13
CA ARG A 7 -1.27 -4.91 12.25
C ARG A 7 -1.22 -5.74 10.97
N TYR A 8 -2.39 -6.05 10.43
CA TYR A 8 -2.54 -6.83 9.21
C TYR A 8 -3.20 -5.94 8.15
N ILE A 9 -2.65 -5.98 6.94
CA ILE A 9 -3.14 -5.22 5.80
C ILE A 9 -3.45 -6.23 4.70
N ALA A 10 -4.70 -6.24 4.26
CA ALA A 10 -5.11 -6.98 3.07
C ALA A 10 -4.89 -6.10 1.85
N VAL A 11 -4.28 -6.69 0.81
CA VAL A 11 -3.99 -6.01 -0.46
C VAL A 11 -4.50 -6.88 -1.58
N GLN A 12 -5.26 -6.28 -2.50
CA GLN A 12 -5.60 -6.93 -3.76
C GLN A 12 -4.63 -6.47 -4.84
N ILE A 13 -4.17 -7.41 -5.65
CA ILE A 13 -3.29 -7.15 -6.79
C ILE A 13 -4.11 -7.25 -8.05
N VAL A 14 -4.22 -6.14 -8.78
CA VAL A 14 -5.00 -6.05 -10.02
C VAL A 14 -4.02 -5.85 -11.18
N PRO A 15 -3.72 -6.91 -11.96
CA PRO A 15 -2.82 -6.79 -13.09
C PRO A 15 -3.47 -5.97 -14.21
N TYR A 16 -2.63 -5.26 -14.98
CA TYR A 16 -3.07 -4.49 -16.14
C TYR A 16 -3.65 -5.37 -17.26
N THR A 17 -3.05 -6.54 -17.48
CA THR A 17 -3.61 -7.57 -18.37
C THR A 17 -4.33 -8.65 -17.56
N PRO A 18 -5.54 -9.06 -17.97
CA PRO A 18 -6.32 -10.07 -17.26
C PRO A 18 -5.68 -11.46 -17.44
N THR A 19 -4.65 -11.74 -16.64
CA THR A 19 -4.04 -13.08 -16.56
C THR A 19 -4.77 -13.90 -15.50
N GLN A 20 -5.03 -15.17 -15.81
CA GLN A 20 -5.82 -16.08 -15.00
C GLN A 20 -5.09 -16.52 -13.71
N THR A 21 -3.76 -16.63 -13.77
CA THR A 21 -2.91 -16.98 -12.63
C THR A 21 -1.68 -16.08 -12.62
N LEU A 22 -1.47 -15.36 -11.53
CA LEU A 22 -0.28 -14.53 -11.34
C LEU A 22 0.62 -15.26 -10.34
N ARG A 23 1.75 -15.80 -10.82
CA ARG A 23 2.72 -16.50 -9.97
C ARG A 23 3.43 -15.51 -9.08
N PHE A 24 3.01 -15.43 -7.83
CA PHE A 24 3.63 -14.58 -6.82
C PHE A 24 4.33 -15.44 -5.78
N SER A 25 5.63 -15.24 -5.62
CA SER A 25 6.35 -15.73 -4.46
C SER A 25 6.25 -14.70 -3.34
N ASP A 26 5.91 -15.16 -2.12
CA ASP A 26 5.89 -14.34 -0.91
C ASP A 26 7.20 -13.56 -0.71
N GLN A 27 8.32 -14.20 -1.06
CA GLN A 27 9.65 -13.59 -0.97
C GLN A 27 9.81 -12.46 -1.98
N THR A 28 9.31 -12.64 -3.21
CA THR A 28 9.37 -11.62 -4.26
C THR A 28 8.52 -10.41 -3.91
N LEU A 29 7.31 -10.62 -3.38
CA LEU A 29 6.43 -9.54 -2.91
C LEU A 29 7.09 -8.77 -1.76
N THR A 30 7.69 -9.49 -0.82
CA THR A 30 8.40 -8.90 0.32
C THR A 30 9.59 -8.05 -0.13
N LYS A 31 10.46 -8.60 -0.99
CA LYS A 31 11.63 -7.91 -1.52
C LYS A 31 11.24 -6.67 -2.32
N CYS A 32 10.22 -6.78 -3.17
CA CYS A 32 9.70 -5.65 -3.95
C CYS A 32 9.23 -4.50 -3.03
N LEU A 33 8.45 -4.82 -1.99
CA LEU A 33 7.93 -3.80 -1.09
C LEU A 33 9.04 -3.15 -0.26
N LEU A 34 10.01 -3.93 0.24
CA LEU A 34 11.18 -3.40 0.96
C LEU A 34 12.09 -2.54 0.08
N GLN A 35 12.29 -2.92 -1.19
CA GLN A 35 13.07 -2.12 -2.14
C GLN A 35 12.41 -0.77 -2.42
N ASN A 36 11.09 -0.75 -2.59
CA ASN A 36 10.35 0.50 -2.77
C ASN A 36 10.40 1.36 -1.51
N VAL A 37 10.18 0.78 -0.33
CA VAL A 37 10.34 1.49 0.95
C VAL A 37 11.74 2.09 1.07
N LYS A 38 12.79 1.34 0.72
CA LYS A 38 14.16 1.84 0.73
C LYS A 38 14.34 3.02 -0.23
N LYS A 39 13.70 2.98 -1.41
CA LYS A 39 13.76 4.05 -2.41
C LYS A 39 13.11 5.35 -1.92
N TYR A 40 11.96 5.27 -1.25
CA TYR A 40 11.20 6.45 -0.83
C TYR A 40 11.53 6.95 0.59
N TYR A 41 11.82 6.06 1.53
CA TYR A 41 12.07 6.37 2.95
C TYR A 41 13.51 6.13 3.41
N GLY A 42 14.38 5.67 2.51
CA GLY A 42 15.77 5.40 2.81
C GLY A 42 15.99 4.21 3.75
N VAL A 43 17.17 4.19 4.36
CA VAL A 43 17.60 3.14 5.31
C VAL A 43 16.80 3.13 6.61
N TYR A 44 16.29 4.29 7.03
CA TYR A 44 15.46 4.40 8.23
C TYR A 44 14.14 3.64 8.08
N GLY A 45 13.40 3.90 6.98
CA GLY A 45 12.15 3.20 6.71
C GLY A 45 12.35 1.70 6.52
N LEU A 46 13.45 1.30 5.87
CA LEU A 46 13.81 -0.10 5.67
C LEU A 46 14.03 -0.82 7.01
N GLY A 47 14.87 -0.28 7.89
CA GLY A 47 15.19 -0.92 9.18
C GLY A 47 13.97 -1.05 10.10
N LEU A 48 13.05 -0.09 10.05
CA LEU A 48 11.81 -0.16 10.83
C LEU A 48 10.88 -1.29 10.35
N LEU A 49 10.86 -1.56 9.05
CA LEU A 49 10.02 -2.60 8.44
C LEU A 49 10.67 -3.98 8.52
N GLU A 50 11.98 -4.08 8.42
CA GLU A 50 12.72 -5.35 8.39
C GLU A 50 12.40 -6.27 9.58
N HIS A 51 12.26 -5.71 10.79
CA HIS A 51 12.05 -6.50 12.02
C HIS A 51 10.64 -7.10 12.21
N GLY A 52 9.65 -6.78 11.38
CA GLY A 52 8.36 -7.48 11.48
C GLY A 52 7.39 -7.27 10.34
N PHE A 53 7.92 -6.92 9.18
CA PHE A 53 7.23 -7.04 7.91
C PHE A 53 7.30 -8.50 7.42
N ARG A 54 6.15 -9.15 7.27
CA ARG A 54 6.05 -10.51 6.69
C ARG A 54 4.76 -10.67 5.91
N VAL A 55 4.84 -11.23 4.71
CA VAL A 55 3.68 -11.73 3.99
C VAL A 55 3.22 -13.04 4.66
N LYS A 56 1.94 -13.12 5.00
CA LYS A 56 1.33 -14.26 5.71
C LYS A 56 0.53 -15.17 4.81
N TYR A 57 -0.04 -14.59 3.77
CA TYR A 57 -0.90 -15.30 2.83
C TYR A 57 -0.80 -14.59 1.49
N CYS A 58 -0.61 -15.35 0.43
CA CYS A 58 -0.72 -14.87 -0.92
C CYS A 58 -1.50 -15.92 -1.70
N ASN A 59 -2.54 -15.48 -2.41
CA ASN A 59 -3.33 -16.36 -3.26
C ASN A 59 -3.25 -15.88 -4.71
N GLU A 60 -2.76 -16.75 -5.59
CA GLU A 60 -2.56 -16.47 -7.01
C GLU A 60 -3.88 -16.33 -7.78
N ARG A 61 -4.93 -17.06 -7.36
CA ARG A 61 -6.23 -17.11 -8.03
C ARG A 61 -7.08 -15.90 -7.67
N THR A 62 -7.18 -15.58 -6.38
CA THR A 62 -7.95 -14.41 -5.90
C THR A 62 -7.15 -13.12 -5.97
N LYS A 63 -5.82 -13.23 -6.14
CA LYS A 63 -4.87 -12.10 -6.17
C LYS A 63 -4.92 -11.27 -4.90
N ILE A 64 -5.15 -11.92 -3.76
CA ILE A 64 -5.19 -11.29 -2.44
C ILE A 64 -3.93 -11.67 -1.69
N ALA A 65 -3.30 -10.68 -1.07
CA ALA A 65 -2.16 -10.84 -0.18
C ALA A 65 -2.48 -10.25 1.20
N ILE A 66 -2.09 -10.94 2.26
CA ILE A 66 -2.19 -10.46 3.65
C ILE A 66 -0.78 -10.25 4.17
N ILE A 67 -0.52 -9.02 4.61
CA ILE A 67 0.78 -8.55 5.05
C ILE A 67 0.70 -8.18 6.52
N ARG A 68 1.64 -8.69 7.32
CA ARG A 68 1.84 -8.32 8.71
C ARG A 68 2.89 -7.21 8.80
N CYS A 69 2.59 -6.19 9.60
CA CYS A 69 3.51 -5.10 9.93
C CYS A 69 3.48 -4.81 11.44
N LEU A 70 4.54 -4.19 11.98
CA LEU A 70 4.46 -3.57 13.30
C LEU A 70 3.55 -2.34 13.26
N HIS A 71 2.90 -2.03 14.38
CA HIS A 71 2.08 -0.84 14.50
C HIS A 71 2.82 0.46 14.11
N ARG A 72 4.10 0.61 14.48
CA ARG A 72 4.93 1.76 14.10
C ARG A 72 5.25 1.81 12.59
N GLY A 73 5.34 0.65 11.94
CA GLY A 73 5.67 0.51 10.52
C GLY A 73 4.46 0.58 9.59
N GLN A 74 3.23 0.61 10.13
CA GLN A 74 2.00 0.58 9.34
C GLN A 74 1.89 1.78 8.39
N HIS A 75 2.22 2.98 8.87
CA HIS A 75 2.06 4.20 8.07
C HIS A 75 2.92 4.17 6.81
N PHE A 76 4.16 3.67 6.91
CA PHE A 76 5.07 3.52 5.77
C PHE A 76 4.53 2.56 4.70
N VAL A 77 3.90 1.47 5.11
CA VAL A 77 3.32 0.51 4.15
C VAL A 77 2.06 1.09 3.53
N SER A 78 1.18 1.69 4.35
CA SER A 78 -0.07 2.29 3.88
C SER A 78 0.15 3.42 2.86
N SER A 79 1.16 4.27 3.05
CA SER A 79 1.51 5.35 2.13
C SER A 79 2.22 4.84 0.87
N MET A 80 2.94 3.70 0.94
CA MET A 80 3.63 3.10 -0.20
C MET A 80 2.72 2.31 -1.12
N LEU A 81 1.72 1.61 -0.58
CA LEU A 81 0.80 0.79 -1.36
C LEU A 81 0.18 1.52 -2.57
N PRO A 82 -0.31 2.78 -2.47
CA PRO A 82 -0.82 3.50 -3.63
C PRO A 82 0.28 3.91 -4.63
N LEU A 83 1.53 4.07 -4.18
CA LEU A 83 2.66 4.49 -5.01
C LEU A 83 3.29 3.34 -5.80
N ILE A 84 3.03 2.10 -5.41
CA ILE A 84 3.51 0.88 -6.09
C ILE A 84 2.67 0.57 -7.35
N THR A 85 1.58 1.32 -7.58
CA THR A 85 0.67 1.38 -8.76
C THR A 85 0.94 0.38 -9.88
N LEU A 86 0.70 -0.89 -9.57
CA LEU A 86 0.15 -1.95 -10.43
C LEU A 86 -0.68 -2.95 -9.59
N ALA A 87 -1.18 -2.51 -8.43
CA ALA A 87 -2.03 -3.28 -7.53
C ALA A 87 -3.08 -2.34 -6.94
N ARG A 88 -4.31 -2.37 -7.48
CA ARG A 88 -5.43 -1.59 -6.95
C ARG A 88 -5.82 -2.15 -5.57
N TYR A 89 -5.59 -1.35 -4.55
CA TYR A 89 -5.91 -1.64 -3.15
C TYR A 89 -7.41 -1.91 -2.96
N VAL A 90 -7.73 -2.96 -2.19
CA VAL A 90 -9.05 -3.12 -1.57
C VAL A 90 -8.84 -3.01 -0.07
N PRO A 91 -9.33 -1.95 0.58
CA PRO A 91 -9.36 -1.87 2.03
C PRO A 91 -10.37 -2.91 2.55
N SER A 92 -9.91 -4.13 2.79
CA SER A 92 -10.61 -5.03 3.69
C SER A 92 -10.00 -4.87 5.08
N PHE A 93 -10.20 -3.70 5.68
CA PHE A 93 -10.35 -3.46 7.12
C PHE A 93 -10.61 -1.96 7.31
N GLU A 94 -11.86 -1.59 7.57
CA GLU A 94 -12.25 -0.26 8.01
C GLU A 94 -11.37 0.18 9.19
N LEU A 95 -10.68 1.29 9.00
CA LEU A 95 -10.35 2.21 10.09
C LEU A 95 -10.72 3.59 9.58
N PHE A 96 -11.97 3.93 9.89
CA PHE A 96 -12.49 5.28 9.98
C PHE A 96 -11.49 6.16 10.76
N ILE A 97 -10.83 7.09 10.09
CA ILE A 97 -10.33 8.33 10.71
C ILE A 97 -10.83 9.47 9.80
N PRO A 98 -11.60 10.43 10.35
CA PRO A 98 -12.29 11.45 9.58
C PRO A 98 -11.32 12.52 9.06
N GLU A 99 -11.72 13.12 7.94
CA GLU A 99 -11.36 14.45 7.41
C GLU A 99 -9.89 14.87 7.29
N GLN A 100 -9.55 15.38 6.10
CA GLN A 100 -9.31 16.81 5.82
C GLN A 100 -9.04 16.97 4.30
N PRO A 101 -9.24 18.16 3.70
CA PRO A 101 -10.23 18.35 2.64
C PRO A 101 -9.62 18.52 1.23
N SER A 102 -10.54 18.52 0.27
CA SER A 102 -10.44 18.90 -1.15
C SER A 102 -9.25 19.79 -1.57
N PHE A 103 -8.41 19.26 -2.48
CA PHE A 103 -7.51 20.08 -3.31
C PHE A 103 -8.01 20.28 -4.75
N ASN A 104 -9.16 19.69 -5.12
CA ASN A 104 -9.69 19.72 -6.50
C ASN A 104 -10.74 20.81 -6.77
N ALA A 105 -10.69 21.95 -6.06
CA ALA A 105 -11.63 23.07 -6.28
C ALA A 105 -11.01 24.31 -6.94
N ILE A 106 -9.75 24.28 -7.41
CA ILE A 106 -9.10 25.48 -7.97
C ILE A 106 -9.03 25.46 -9.52
N ASN A 107 -9.05 24.30 -10.17
CA ASN A 107 -8.81 24.23 -11.62
C ASN A 107 -10.08 24.34 -12.50
N SER A 108 -11.27 24.52 -11.91
CA SER A 108 -12.52 24.75 -12.67
C SER A 108 -12.95 26.21 -12.76
N LEU A 109 -12.18 27.15 -12.19
CA LEU A 109 -12.46 28.60 -12.26
C LEU A 109 -11.44 29.39 -13.10
N LEU A 110 -10.45 28.73 -13.71
CA LEU A 110 -9.45 29.37 -14.58
C LEU A 110 -9.68 29.13 -16.09
N ASN A 111 -10.78 28.46 -16.48
CA ASN A 111 -11.11 28.19 -17.89
C ASN A 111 -12.37 28.92 -18.40
N THR A 112 -12.80 29.99 -17.71
CA THR A 112 -13.99 30.76 -18.12
C THR A 112 -13.72 32.21 -18.56
N ASN A 113 -12.46 32.66 -18.62
CA ASN A 113 -12.15 34.03 -19.03
C ASN A 113 -10.99 34.10 -20.02
N ASP A 114 -11.14 33.51 -21.22
CA ASP A 114 -10.40 33.93 -22.42
C ASP A 114 -11.19 33.45 -23.67
N SER A 115 -12.41 33.95 -23.79
CA SER A 115 -13.15 33.97 -25.06
C SER A 115 -13.92 35.29 -25.16
N SER A 116 -13.19 36.33 -25.55
CA SER A 116 -13.71 37.56 -26.16
C SER A 116 -12.66 38.11 -27.11
#